data_AF-A0A840P5Q6-F1
#
_entry.id   AF-A0A840P5Q6-F1
#
_cell.length_a   1.000
_cell.length_b   1.000
_cell.length_c   1.000
_cell.angle_alpha   90.00
_cell.angle_beta   90.00
_cell.angle_gamma   90.00
#
_symmetry.space_group_name_H-M   'P 1'
#
loop_
_entity.id
_entity.type
_entity.pdbx_description
1 polymer ?
#
loop_
_entity_poly.entity_id
_entity_poly.type
_entity_poly.pdbx_seq_one_letter_code
_entity_poly.pdbx_strand_id
1 'polypeptide(L)'
;MGYELRVERESPLAFAELAGTIARAGFELRGSQESGEVVARHGDTAHAVAIWRGRLYGEPASDWQVAQLAVLSQTLGARLVGEDGEVYAIRDGIVEQVNGGAGYEFGKLEEILAAGPAQWSR
;
A
#
# COMPACT_ATOMS: atom_id res chain seq x y z
N MET A 1 -3.04 -4.34 -18.24
CA MET A 1 -3.96 -4.74 -17.17
C MET A 1 -3.21 -4.39 -15.89
N GLY A 2 -3.64 -3.31 -15.23
CA GLY A 2 -3.11 -2.96 -13.90
C GLY A 2 -3.90 -3.76 -12.89
N TYR A 3 -3.21 -4.32 -11.90
CA TYR A 3 -3.81 -5.07 -10.82
C TYR A 3 -4.10 -4.11 -9.66
N GLU A 4 -5.32 -4.14 -9.11
CA GLU A 4 -5.75 -3.22 -8.05
C GLU A 4 -5.65 -3.85 -6.65
N LEU A 5 -5.13 -3.08 -5.70
CA LEU A 5 -5.18 -3.39 -4.28
C LEU A 5 -6.02 -2.36 -3.54
N ARG A 6 -6.93 -2.84 -2.69
CA ARG A 6 -7.85 -2.02 -1.89
C ARG A 6 -7.49 -2.08 -0.42
N VAL A 7 -7.45 -0.93 0.24
CA VAL A 7 -7.28 -0.84 1.69
C VAL A 7 -8.66 -0.83 2.33
N GLU A 8 -9.05 -1.97 2.91
CA GLU A 8 -10.37 -2.20 3.49
C GLU A 8 -10.35 -2.11 5.02
N ARG A 9 -11.30 -1.35 5.57
CA ARG A 9 -11.56 -1.25 7.02
C ARG A 9 -13.02 -1.53 7.29
N GLU A 10 -13.29 -2.07 8.48
CA GLU A 10 -14.66 -2.26 8.97
C GLU A 10 -15.34 -0.92 9.26
N SER A 11 -14.59 0.05 9.79
CA SER A 11 -15.07 1.41 10.04
C SER A 11 -14.65 2.37 8.93
N PRO A 12 -15.53 3.31 8.50
CA PRO A 12 -15.16 4.33 7.52
C PRO A 12 -13.97 5.17 7.99
N LEU A 13 -12.98 5.36 7.10
CA LEU A 13 -11.82 6.21 7.35
C LEU A 13 -12.17 7.66 7.04
N ALA A 14 -12.01 8.58 7.99
CA ALA A 14 -12.17 10.00 7.72
C ALA A 14 -10.91 10.57 7.05
N PHE A 15 -11.07 11.58 6.19
CA PHE A 15 -9.92 12.20 5.49
C PHE A 15 -8.89 12.81 6.45
N ALA A 16 -9.34 13.46 7.53
CA ALA A 16 -8.45 14.02 8.54
C ALA A 16 -7.67 12.93 9.31
N GLU A 17 -8.32 11.80 9.60
CA GLU A 17 -7.69 10.63 10.21
C GLU A 17 -6.63 10.04 9.27
N LEU A 18 -6.96 9.90 7.97
CA LEU A 18 -6.02 9.48 6.95
C LEU A 18 -4.79 10.38 6.94
N ALA A 19 -4.97 11.69 6.73
CA ALA A 19 -3.89 12.65 6.61
C ALA A 19 -2.95 12.63 7.82
N GLY A 20 -3.51 12.61 9.04
CA GLY A 20 -2.73 12.57 10.27
C GLY A 20 -1.99 11.26 10.49
N THR A 21 -2.58 10.13 10.09
CA THR A 21 -2.02 8.79 10.32
C THR A 21 -0.87 8.50 9.35
N ILE A 22 -1.07 8.78 8.06
CA ILE A 22 -0.08 8.43 7.03
C ILE A 22 1.16 9.32 7.07
N ALA A 23 1.01 10.59 7.49
CA ALA A 23 2.14 11.50 7.68
C ALA A 23 3.12 10.99 8.75
N ARG A 24 2.61 10.36 9.81
CA ARG A 24 3.45 9.74 10.85
C ARG A 24 4.22 8.52 10.35
N ALA A 25 3.69 7.86 9.32
CA ALA A 25 4.36 6.74 8.64
C ALA A 25 5.27 7.19 7.48
N GLY A 26 5.46 8.50 7.29
CA GLY A 26 6.37 9.05 6.28
C GLY A 26 5.78 9.16 4.87
N PHE A 27 4.48 8.92 4.71
CA PHE A 27 3.77 9.19 3.46
C PHE A 27 3.36 10.66 3.36
N GLU A 28 3.31 11.19 2.15
CA GLU A 28 2.71 12.50 1.89
C GLU A 28 1.32 12.30 1.25
N LEU A 29 0.35 13.11 1.67
CA LEU A 29 -0.96 13.18 1.02
C LEU A 29 -1.04 14.44 0.16
N ARG A 30 -1.33 14.28 -1.12
CA ARG A 30 -1.48 15.37 -2.09
C ARG A 30 -2.92 15.43 -2.57
N GLY A 31 -3.48 16.62 -2.77
CA GLY A 31 -4.85 16.80 -3.27
C GLY A 31 -5.84 17.22 -2.20
N SER A 32 -7.11 16.81 -2.36
CA SER A 32 -8.25 17.26 -1.55
C SER A 32 -8.96 16.10 -0.84
N GLN A 33 -9.96 16.46 -0.03
CA GLN A 33 -10.82 15.49 0.65
C GLN A 33 -11.62 14.59 -0.31
N GLU A 34 -11.91 15.06 -1.52
CA GLU A 34 -12.71 14.32 -2.52
C GLU A 34 -11.83 13.42 -3.38
N SER A 35 -10.62 13.87 -3.71
CA SER A 35 -9.64 13.09 -4.47
C SER A 35 -8.22 13.46 -4.02
N GLY A 36 -7.47 12.47 -3.58
CA GLY A 36 -6.09 12.64 -3.15
C GLY A 36 -5.18 11.53 -3.66
N GLU A 37 -3.88 11.76 -3.60
CA GLU A 37 -2.83 10.81 -3.92
C GLU A 37 -1.92 10.66 -2.70
N VAL A 38 -1.71 9.42 -2.27
CA VAL A 38 -0.72 9.06 -1.27
C VAL A 38 0.58 8.75 -2.00
N VAL A 39 1.65 9.41 -1.58
CA VAL A 39 2.98 9.22 -2.15
C VAL A 39 3.97 8.77 -1.09
N ALA A 40 4.93 7.95 -1.50
CA ALA A 40 6.08 7.57 -0.71
C ALA A 40 7.36 8.03 -1.42
N ARG A 41 8.38 8.39 -0.65
CA ARG A 41 9.68 8.81 -1.20
C ARG A 41 10.65 7.63 -1.25
N HIS A 42 11.41 7.55 -2.33
CA HIS A 42 12.61 6.72 -2.43
C HIS A 42 13.74 7.56 -3.00
N GLY A 43 14.81 7.73 -2.22
CA GLY A 43 15.81 8.78 -2.48
C GLY A 43 15.15 10.16 -2.59
N ASP A 44 15.47 10.88 -3.67
CA ASP A 44 14.94 12.22 -3.91
C ASP A 44 13.58 12.22 -4.64
N THR A 45 13.11 11.06 -5.11
CA THR A 45 11.92 10.93 -5.95
C THR A 45 10.69 10.54 -5.12
N ALA A 46 9.54 11.16 -5.42
CA ALA A 46 8.25 10.75 -4.87
C ALA A 46 7.51 9.85 -5.86
N HIS A 47 6.96 8.74 -5.34
CA HIS A 47 6.23 7.74 -6.11
C HIS A 47 4.81 7.63 -5.59
N ALA A 48 3.83 7.64 -6.50
CA ALA A 48 2.45 7.35 -6.16
C ALA A 48 2.29 5.90 -5.72
N VAL A 49 1.64 5.70 -4.58
CA VAL A 49 1.39 4.37 -4.00
C VAL A 49 -0.10 4.06 -3.91
N ALA A 50 -0.93 5.06 -3.61
CA ALA A 50 -2.38 4.88 -3.53
C ALA A 50 -3.11 6.16 -3.91
N ILE A 51 -4.37 6.01 -4.30
CA ILE A 51 -5.31 7.09 -4.58
C ILE A 51 -6.42 7.02 -3.53
N TRP A 52 -6.80 8.18 -3.01
CA TRP A 52 -7.94 8.39 -2.15
C TRP A 52 -9.13 8.92 -2.95
N ARG A 53 -10.27 8.23 -2.93
CA ARG A 53 -11.59 8.76 -3.34
C ARG A 53 -12.70 8.20 -2.44
N GLY A 54 -12.66 8.56 -1.16
CA GLY A 54 -13.52 7.98 -0.11
C GLY A 54 -13.10 6.59 0.35
N ARG A 55 -12.26 5.90 -0.43
CA ARG A 55 -11.50 4.69 -0.10
C ARG A 55 -10.09 4.83 -0.65
N LEU A 56 -9.16 4.05 -0.12
CA LEU A 56 -7.79 3.94 -0.62
C LEU A 56 -7.66 2.72 -1.53
N TYR A 57 -7.09 2.93 -2.71
CA TYR A 57 -6.77 1.90 -3.68
C TYR A 57 -5.43 2.20 -4.34
N GLY A 58 -4.68 1.19 -4.72
CA GLY A 58 -3.40 1.33 -5.41
C GLY A 58 -3.31 0.36 -6.56
N GLU A 59 -2.59 0.75 -7.60
CA GLU A 59 -2.30 -0.09 -8.77
C GLU A 59 -0.80 -0.41 -8.78
N PRO A 60 -0.32 -1.34 -7.94
CA PRO A 60 1.10 -1.64 -7.87
C PRO A 60 1.60 -2.24 -9.20
N ALA A 61 2.77 -1.77 -9.63
CA ALA A 61 3.54 -2.28 -10.76
C ALA A 61 4.91 -2.83 -10.32
N SER A 62 5.15 -2.94 -9.01
CA SER A 62 6.40 -3.39 -8.41
C SER A 62 6.17 -3.93 -7.00
N ASP A 63 7.07 -4.80 -6.54
CA ASP A 63 7.07 -5.32 -5.16
C ASP A 63 7.21 -4.19 -4.14
N TRP A 64 7.95 -3.13 -4.50
CA TRP A 64 8.07 -1.93 -3.69
C TRP A 64 6.73 -1.24 -3.46
N GLN A 65 5.88 -1.10 -4.49
CA GLN A 65 4.55 -0.52 -4.31
C GLN A 65 3.63 -1.43 -3.50
N VAL A 66 3.73 -2.76 -3.67
CA VAL A 66 3.00 -3.72 -2.81
C VAL A 66 3.42 -3.57 -1.34
N ALA A 67 4.73 -3.50 -1.08
CA ALA A 67 5.27 -3.29 0.27
C ALA A 67 4.80 -1.96 0.89
N GLN A 68 4.82 -0.86 0.12
CA GLN A 68 4.31 0.45 0.58
C GLN A 68 2.82 0.40 0.92
N LEU A 69 2.01 -0.26 0.09
CA LEU A 69 0.60 -0.45 0.35
C LEU A 69 0.36 -1.31 1.60
N ALA A 70 1.19 -2.33 1.84
CA ALA A 70 1.10 -3.18 3.01
C ALA A 70 1.44 -2.41 4.31
N VAL A 71 2.46 -1.54 4.26
CA VAL A 71 2.78 -0.62 5.37
C VAL A 71 1.63 0.36 5.60
N LEU A 72 1.09 0.94 4.52
CA LEU A 72 -0.03 1.87 4.58
C LEU A 72 -1.27 1.24 5.22
N SER A 73 -1.65 0.02 4.79
CA SER A 73 -2.80 -0.68 5.34
C SER A 73 -2.61 -1.04 6.81
N GLN A 74 -1.44 -1.55 7.20
CA GLN A 74 -1.11 -1.87 8.59
C GLN A 74 -1.16 -0.62 9.48
N THR A 75 -0.61 0.50 9.00
CA THR A 75 -0.62 1.80 9.72
C THR A 75 -2.05 2.27 9.97
N LEU A 76 -2.96 2.05 9.02
CA LEU A 76 -4.37 2.42 9.13
C LEU A 76 -5.22 1.39 9.90
N GLY A 77 -4.63 0.30 10.39
CA GLY A 77 -5.38 -0.81 11.01
C GLY A 77 -6.37 -1.43 10.02
N ALA A 78 -5.98 -1.54 8.76
CA ALA A 78 -6.78 -2.00 7.64
C ALA A 78 -6.25 -3.31 7.06
N ARG A 79 -7.03 -3.95 6.21
CA ARG A 79 -6.60 -5.08 5.38
C ARG A 79 -6.28 -4.61 3.97
N LEU A 80 -5.20 -5.12 3.38
CA LEU A 80 -4.90 -4.90 1.97
C LEU A 80 -5.42 -6.10 1.18
N VAL A 81 -6.39 -5.86 0.31
CA VAL A 81 -7.13 -6.91 -0.39
C VAL A 81 -6.99 -6.74 -1.89
N GLY A 82 -6.73 -7.84 -2.59
CA GLY A 82 -6.68 -7.88 -4.05
C GLY A 82 -8.02 -7.93 -4.74
N GLU A 83 -7.99 -7.95 -6.07
CA GLU A 83 -9.18 -8.13 -6.91
C GLU A 83 -9.80 -9.52 -6.73
N ASP A 84 -8.97 -10.55 -6.52
CA ASP A 84 -9.38 -11.95 -6.39
C ASP A 84 -9.61 -12.38 -4.92
N GLY A 85 -9.57 -11.42 -3.98
CA GLY A 85 -9.80 -11.65 -2.56
C GLY A 85 -8.59 -12.16 -1.77
N GLU A 86 -7.42 -12.17 -2.39
CA GLU A 86 -6.16 -12.36 -1.67
C GLU A 86 -5.92 -11.24 -0.66
N VAL A 87 -5.18 -11.54 0.40
CA VAL A 87 -4.82 -10.58 1.43
C VAL A 87 -3.32 -10.41 1.47
N TYR A 88 -2.87 -9.17 1.45
CA TYR A 88 -1.47 -8.80 1.57
C TYR A 88 -1.21 -8.31 3.00
N ALA A 89 -0.15 -8.81 3.61
CA ALA A 89 0.22 -8.47 4.97
C ALA A 89 1.72 -8.43 5.16
N ILE A 90 2.15 -7.83 6.27
CA ILE A 90 3.51 -7.91 6.77
C ILE A 90 3.48 -8.84 7.99
N ARG A 91 4.17 -9.98 7.91
CA ARG A 91 4.31 -10.93 9.02
C ARG A 91 5.78 -11.23 9.24
N ASP A 92 6.24 -11.07 10.48
CA ASP A 92 7.65 -11.25 10.85
C ASP A 92 8.65 -10.48 9.95
N GLY A 93 8.23 -9.29 9.49
CA GLY A 93 9.02 -8.44 8.59
C GLY A 93 9.01 -8.87 7.12
N ILE A 94 8.25 -9.90 6.75
CA ILE A 94 8.10 -10.41 5.39
C ILE A 94 6.80 -9.87 4.79
N VAL A 95 6.88 -9.35 3.57
CA VAL A 95 5.70 -8.99 2.77
C VAL A 95 5.20 -10.26 2.11
N GLU A 96 3.95 -10.62 2.38
CA GLU A 96 3.32 -11.83 1.88
C GLU A 96 1.92 -11.58 1.34
N GLN A 97 1.51 -12.40 0.38
CA GLN A 97 0.15 -12.55 -0.11
C GLN A 97 -0.39 -13.89 0.37
N VAL A 98 -1.63 -13.89 0.84
CA VAL A 98 -2.34 -15.10 1.26
C VAL A 98 -3.61 -15.23 0.43
N ASN A 99 -3.77 -16.38 -0.23
CA ASN A 99 -4.98 -16.73 -0.95
C ASN A 99 -5.43 -18.15 -0.54
N GLY A 100 -6.57 -18.25 0.15
CA GLY A 100 -7.23 -19.55 0.42
C GLY A 100 -6.39 -20.60 1.19
N GLY A 101 -5.39 -20.18 1.97
CA GLY A 101 -4.50 -21.08 2.72
C GLY A 101 -3.11 -21.29 2.08
N ALA A 102 -2.92 -20.88 0.83
CA ALA A 102 -1.61 -20.75 0.22
C ALA A 102 -1.02 -19.36 0.49
N GLY A 103 0.25 -19.31 0.88
CA GLY A 103 1.01 -18.08 1.08
C GLY A 103 2.10 -17.94 0.04
N TYR A 104 2.30 -16.72 -0.47
CA TYR A 104 3.41 -16.34 -1.33
C TYR A 104 4.18 -15.21 -0.65
N GLU A 105 5.49 -15.41 -0.48
CA GLU A 105 6.39 -14.41 0.11
C GLU A 105 7.05 -13.59 -1.01
N PHE A 106 6.89 -12.27 -0.97
CA PHE A 106 7.62 -11.34 -1.84
C PHE A 106 9.06 -11.15 -1.37
N GLY A 107 9.28 -11.23 -0.05
CA GLY A 107 10.59 -11.03 0.57
C GLY A 107 10.50 -10.13 1.81
N LYS A 108 11.66 -9.81 2.39
CA LYS A 108 11.71 -8.94 3.57
C LYS A 108 11.36 -7.51 3.19
N LEU A 109 10.54 -6.88 4.02
CA LEU A 109 10.10 -5.50 3.88
C LEU A 109 11.28 -4.55 3.72
N GLU A 110 12.30 -4.65 4.59
CA GLU A 110 13.47 -3.76 4.55
C GLU A 110 14.26 -3.88 3.25
N GLU A 111 14.40 -5.11 2.72
CA GLU A 111 15.13 -5.40 1.49
C GLU A 111 14.36 -4.86 0.28
N ILE A 112 13.04 -5.07 0.23
CA ILE A 112 12.17 -4.55 -0.82
C ILE A 112 12.17 -3.02 -0.81
N LEU A 113 11.99 -2.39 0.35
CA LEU A 113 11.97 -0.92 0.47
C LEU A 113 13.31 -0.29 0.09
N ALA A 114 14.43 -0.93 0.43
CA ALA A 114 15.76 -0.47 0.05
C ALA A 114 16.00 -0.56 -1.47
N ALA A 115 15.54 -1.64 -2.11
CA ALA A 115 15.69 -1.86 -3.56
C ALA A 115 14.97 -0.78 -4.41
N GLY A 116 13.88 -0.23 -3.89
CA GLY A 116 13.12 0.83 -4.57
C GLY A 116 12.18 0.31 -5.65
N PRO A 117 11.51 1.22 -6.40
CA PRO A 117 10.51 0.87 -7.39
C PRO A 117 11.14 0.27 -8.66
N ALA A 118 11.36 -1.04 -8.64
CA ALA A 118 11.71 -1.83 -9.82
C ALA A 118 10.43 -2.40 -10.45
N GLN A 119 10.06 -1.90 -11.63
CA GLN A 119 8.87 -2.37 -12.33
C GLN A 119 9.00 -3.85 -12.68
N TRP A 120 7.90 -4.59 -12.50
CA TRP A 120 7.82 -5.96 -12.99
C TRP A 120 8.07 -5.99 -14.50
N SER A 121 8.96 -6.88 -14.93
CA SER A 121 9.21 -7.08 -16.35
C SER A 121 7.95 -7.65 -16.98
N ARG A 122 7.35 -6.89 -17.90
CA ARG A 122 6.14 -7.28 -18.62
C ARG A 122 6.44 -8.29 -19.74
#